data_AF-A0A6P6QAE0-F1
#
_entry.id   AF-A0A6P6QAE0-F1
#
_cell.length_a   1.000
_cell.length_b   1.000
_cell.length_c   1.000
_cell.angle_alpha   90.00
_cell.angle_beta   90.00
_cell.angle_gamma   90.00
#
_symmetry.space_group_name_H-M   'P 1'
#
loop_
_entity.id
_entity.type
_entity.pdbx_description
1 polymer ?
#
loop_
_entity_poly.entity_id
_entity_poly.type
_entity_poly.pdbx_seq_one_letter_code
_entity_poly.pdbx_strand_id
1 'polypeptide(L)'
;MSHQTGIHATPDLREFLVKARRGAVRVVKIVIRSEQLVLGAYREVCQSWDQDYDACVLPILDGLEPCYILYRLDSQNQLGYEWLFISWSPDQSPVRLKMVYAATRATLKKELRKSPER
;
A
#
# COMPACT_ATOMS: atom_id res chain seq x y z
N MET A 1 19.81 -7.66 11.41
CA MET A 1 18.98 -7.41 12.61
C MET A 1 17.60 -6.92 12.17
N SER A 2 16.69 -7.84 11.82
CA SER A 2 15.31 -7.49 11.44
C SER A 2 14.47 -7.36 12.70
N HIS A 3 14.38 -6.16 13.27
CA HIS A 3 13.37 -5.86 14.27
C HIS A 3 12.02 -5.80 13.55
N GLN A 4 11.31 -6.93 13.52
CA GLN A 4 9.97 -6.99 12.98
C GLN A 4 9.05 -6.32 14.00
N THR A 5 8.54 -5.14 13.66
CA THR A 5 7.48 -4.50 14.42
C THR A 5 6.29 -5.45 14.41
N GLY A 6 5.67 -5.74 15.56
CA GLY A 6 4.44 -6.56 15.67
C GLY A 6 3.22 -5.90 15.02
N ILE A 7 3.43 -5.04 14.03
CA ILE A 7 2.43 -4.26 13.32
C ILE A 7 1.83 -5.15 12.24
N HIS A 8 0.52 -5.34 12.30
CA HIS A 8 -0.23 -6.19 11.40
C HIS A 8 -1.32 -5.41 10.66
N ALA A 9 -1.77 -5.96 9.53
CA ALA A 9 -2.94 -5.46 8.82
C ALA A 9 -4.21 -5.72 9.62
N THR A 10 -5.02 -4.68 9.77
CA THR A 10 -6.37 -4.79 10.30
C THR A 10 -7.22 -5.71 9.43
N PRO A 11 -8.24 -6.39 10.00
CA PRO A 11 -9.20 -7.19 9.23
C PRO A 11 -9.80 -6.42 8.07
N ASP A 12 -10.22 -5.17 8.31
CA ASP A 12 -10.80 -4.28 7.31
C ASP A 12 -9.85 -4.01 6.14
N LEU A 13 -8.57 -3.75 6.42
CA LEU A 13 -7.58 -3.56 5.37
C LEU A 13 -7.39 -4.85 4.55
N ARG A 14 -7.36 -6.02 5.19
CA ARG A 14 -7.22 -7.31 4.48
C ARG A 14 -8.42 -7.56 3.57
N GLU A 15 -9.64 -7.34 4.06
CA GLU A 15 -10.85 -7.47 3.27
C GLU A 15 -10.87 -6.50 2.09
N PHE A 16 -10.47 -5.24 2.33
CA PHE A 16 -10.36 -4.25 1.27
C PHE A 16 -9.34 -4.65 0.19
N LEU A 17 -8.18 -5.19 0.59
CA LEU A 17 -7.16 -5.66 -0.37
C LEU A 17 -7.67 -6.84 -1.22
N VAL A 18 -8.47 -7.74 -0.65
CA VAL A 18 -9.14 -8.80 -1.41
C VAL A 18 -10.14 -8.21 -2.41
N LYS A 19 -10.91 -7.20 -2.02
CA LYS A 19 -11.82 -6.47 -2.93
C LYS A 19 -11.06 -5.73 -4.03
N ALA A 20 -9.95 -5.07 -3.71
CA ALA A 20 -9.15 -4.28 -4.65
C ALA A 20 -8.59 -5.13 -5.79
N ARG A 21 -8.22 -6.39 -5.52
CA ARG A 21 -7.76 -7.36 -6.53
C ARG A 21 -8.80 -7.70 -7.60
N ARG A 22 -10.09 -7.44 -7.35
CA ARG A 22 -11.17 -7.67 -8.33
C ARG A 22 -11.15 -6.68 -9.50
N GLY A 23 -10.29 -5.65 -9.47
CA GLY A 23 -10.03 -4.79 -10.62
C GLY A 23 -10.78 -3.46 -10.66
N ALA A 24 -11.52 -3.08 -9.61
CA ALA A 24 -12.14 -1.75 -9.54
C ALA A 24 -11.18 -0.67 -8.98
N VAL A 25 -10.17 -1.08 -8.23
CA VAL A 25 -9.28 -0.17 -7.49
C VAL A 25 -7.99 0.03 -8.26
N ARG A 26 -7.58 1.29 -8.42
CA ARG A 26 -6.32 1.72 -9.06
C ARG A 26 -5.22 1.92 -8.03
N VAL A 27 -5.54 2.61 -6.92
CA VAL A 27 -4.55 2.97 -5.89
C VAL A 27 -5.07 2.67 -4.50
N VAL A 28 -4.20 2.13 -3.65
CA VAL A 28 -4.43 1.95 -2.22
C VAL A 28 -3.29 2.58 -1.44
N LYS A 29 -3.60 3.58 -0.61
CA LYS A 29 -2.68 4.12 0.40
C LYS A 29 -2.88 3.38 1.71
N ILE A 30 -1.79 2.88 2.26
CA ILE A 30 -1.73 2.18 3.53
C ILE A 30 -0.85 3.00 4.47
N VAL A 31 -1.35 3.24 5.67
CA VAL A 31 -0.64 3.97 6.73
C VAL A 31 -0.61 3.15 8.00
N ILE A 32 0.33 3.48 8.88
CA ILE A 32 0.44 2.91 10.21
C ILE A 32 -0.24 3.88 11.17
N ARG A 33 -1.32 3.43 11.82
CA ARG A 33 -2.01 4.17 12.89
C ARG A 33 -2.18 3.26 14.09
N SER A 34 -1.86 3.75 15.28
CA SER A 34 -1.95 2.98 16.52
C SER A 34 -1.28 1.59 16.41
N GLU A 35 -0.09 1.54 15.81
CA GLU A 35 0.69 0.31 15.58
C GLU A 35 -0.02 -0.76 14.73
N GLN A 36 -0.95 -0.34 13.86
CA GLN A 36 -1.64 -1.22 12.93
C GLN A 36 -1.60 -0.65 11.51
N LEU A 37 -1.53 -1.54 10.51
CA LEU A 37 -1.68 -1.17 9.11
C LEU A 37 -3.17 -0.99 8.80
N VAL A 38 -3.53 0.21 8.35
CA VAL A 38 -4.90 0.60 8.04
C VAL A 38 -4.99 1.21 6.65
N LEU A 39 -6.19 1.18 6.08
CA LEU A 39 -6.50 1.89 4.83
C LEU A 39 -6.46 3.40 5.10
N GLY A 40 -5.59 4.11 4.39
CA GLY A 40 -5.50 5.58 4.46
C GLY A 40 -6.38 6.25 3.41
N ALA A 41 -6.26 5.82 2.15
CA ALA A 41 -7.05 6.32 1.03
C ALA A 41 -7.08 5.29 -0.10
N TYR A 42 -8.04 5.43 -1.01
CA TYR A 42 -8.04 4.68 -2.26
C TYR A 42 -8.61 5.50 -3.42
N ARG A 43 -8.33 5.04 -4.63
CA ARG A 43 -8.89 5.56 -5.89
C ARG A 43 -9.29 4.40 -6.79
N GLU A 44 -10.38 4.59 -7.51
CA GLU A 44 -10.86 3.66 -8.52
C GLU A 44 -10.16 3.94 -9.86
N VAL A 45 -10.29 2.99 -10.78
CA VAL A 45 -9.76 3.12 -12.14
C VAL A 45 -10.56 4.16 -12.89
N CYS A 46 -9.88 5.08 -13.57
CA CYS A 46 -10.52 6.03 -14.46
C CYS A 46 -10.06 5.81 -15.91
N GLN A 47 -8.75 5.75 -16.12
CA GLN A 47 -8.12 5.60 -17.43
C GLN A 47 -7.08 4.48 -17.41
N SER A 48 -6.17 4.47 -18.38
CA SER A 48 -5.02 3.57 -18.38
C SER A 48 -4.08 3.88 -17.22
N TRP A 49 -3.30 2.90 -16.80
CA TRP A 49 -2.43 2.97 -15.62
C TRP A 49 -1.40 4.11 -15.70
N ASP A 50 -0.96 4.51 -16.88
CA ASP A 50 -0.02 5.60 -17.09
C ASP A 50 -0.69 6.97 -16.93
N GLN A 51 -1.92 7.11 -17.42
CA GLN A 51 -2.72 8.34 -17.30
C GLN A 51 -3.23 8.56 -15.87
N ASP A 52 -3.61 7.48 -15.19
CA ASP A 52 -4.10 7.54 -13.81
C ASP A 52 -2.99 7.84 -12.78
N TYR A 53 -1.71 7.65 -13.12
CA TYR A 53 -0.63 7.58 -12.13
C TYR A 53 -0.49 8.87 -11.33
N ASP A 54 -0.21 9.98 -12.00
CA ASP A 54 0.03 11.27 -11.32
C ASP A 54 -1.22 11.76 -10.61
N ALA A 55 -2.38 11.69 -11.27
CA ALA A 55 -3.66 12.13 -10.73
C ALA A 55 -4.11 11.33 -9.50
N CYS A 56 -3.77 10.04 -9.42
CA CYS A 56 -4.15 9.21 -8.29
C CYS A 56 -3.10 9.18 -7.18
N VAL A 57 -1.80 9.23 -7.52
CA VAL A 57 -0.69 9.06 -6.57
C VAL A 57 -0.28 10.37 -5.93
N LEU A 58 -0.09 11.45 -6.69
CA LEU A 58 0.47 12.69 -6.13
C LEU A 58 -0.43 13.31 -5.05
N PRO A 59 -1.78 13.37 -5.19
CA PRO A 59 -2.63 14.01 -4.19
C PRO A 59 -2.72 13.25 -2.85
N ILE A 60 -2.32 11.98 -2.82
CA ILE A 60 -2.35 11.16 -1.60
C ILE A 60 -0.99 11.10 -0.88
N LEU A 61 0.06 11.70 -1.46
CA LEU A 61 1.36 11.84 -0.81
C LEU A 61 1.36 13.01 0.16
N ASP A 62 1.95 12.79 1.32
CA ASP A 62 2.14 13.83 2.35
C ASP A 62 3.63 14.19 2.42
N GLY A 63 3.96 15.46 2.61
CA GLY A 63 5.35 15.93 2.70
C GLY A 63 6.04 15.61 4.03
N LEU A 64 5.27 15.26 5.06
CA LEU A 64 5.72 15.03 6.44
C LEU A 64 5.40 13.61 6.93
N GLU A 65 4.48 12.89 6.30
CA GLU A 65 4.09 11.54 6.72
C GLU A 65 4.50 10.44 5.70
N PRO A 66 5.22 9.38 6.14
CA PRO A 66 5.48 8.22 5.30
C PRO A 66 4.19 7.44 5.03
N CYS A 67 4.13 6.73 3.91
CA CYS A 67 3.06 5.78 3.62
C CYS A 67 3.51 4.67 2.66
N TYR A 68 2.69 3.63 2.54
CA TYR A 68 2.84 2.65 1.47
C TYR A 68 1.73 2.84 0.45
N ILE A 69 2.08 2.68 -0.82
CA ILE A 69 1.14 2.76 -1.92
C ILE A 69 1.20 1.46 -2.71
N LEU A 70 0.02 0.90 -2.97
CA LEU A 70 -0.18 -0.15 -3.95
C LEU A 70 -0.84 0.48 -5.16
N TYR A 71 -0.14 0.45 -6.28
CA TYR A 71 -0.62 0.99 -7.54
C TYR A 71 -0.84 -0.14 -8.53
N ARG A 72 -2.03 -0.26 -9.08
CA ARG A 72 -2.38 -1.34 -10.01
C ARG A 72 -1.98 -0.98 -11.43
N LEU A 73 -1.32 -1.90 -12.12
CA LEU A 73 -1.08 -1.83 -13.56
C LEU A 73 -2.28 -2.39 -14.32
N ASP A 74 -2.34 -2.12 -15.62
CA ASP A 74 -3.34 -2.75 -16.50
C ASP A 74 -2.88 -4.12 -17.00
N SER A 75 -1.59 -4.43 -16.85
CA SER A 75 -1.05 -5.75 -17.11
C SER A 75 -1.54 -6.76 -16.07
N GLN A 76 -1.70 -8.01 -16.53
CA GLN A 76 -2.09 -9.14 -15.71
C GLN A 76 -1.09 -10.29 -15.91
N ASN A 77 -0.88 -11.06 -14.85
CA ASN A 77 -0.15 -12.32 -14.88
C ASN A 77 -1.08 -13.48 -14.45
N GLN A 78 -0.53 -14.68 -14.27
CA GLN A 78 -1.28 -15.88 -13.88
C GLN A 78 -2.00 -15.75 -12.51
N LEU A 79 -1.64 -14.76 -11.70
CA LEU A 79 -2.20 -14.48 -10.37
C LEU A 79 -3.16 -13.26 -10.37
N GLY A 80 -3.43 -12.67 -11.54
CA GLY A 80 -4.31 -11.51 -11.72
C GLY A 80 -3.54 -10.23 -12.07
N TYR A 81 -4.12 -9.07 -11.73
CA TYR A 81 -3.49 -7.77 -12.00
C TYR A 81 -2.13 -7.61 -11.32
N GLU A 82 -1.19 -6.99 -12.02
CA GLU A 82 0.10 -6.63 -11.47
C GLU A 82 0.02 -5.36 -10.63
N TRP A 83 0.82 -5.29 -9.56
CA TRP A 83 0.82 -4.19 -8.62
C TRP A 83 2.24 -3.67 -8.39
N LEU A 84 2.41 -2.35 -8.49
CA LEU A 84 3.59 -1.66 -8.00
C LEU A 84 3.44 -1.40 -6.51
N PHE A 85 4.49 -1.76 -5.77
CA PHE A 85 4.62 -1.44 -4.35
C PHE A 85 5.57 -0.25 -4.19
N ILE A 86 5.03 0.89 -3.79
CA ILE A 86 5.78 2.13 -3.55
C ILE A 86 5.84 2.36 -2.04
N SER A 87 7.05 2.65 -1.55
CA SER A 87 7.28 3.05 -0.16
C SER A 87 7.66 4.52 -0.17
N TRP A 88 6.75 5.38 0.27
CA TRP A 88 6.98 6.80 0.38
C TRP A 88 7.47 7.13 1.79
N SER A 89 8.61 7.81 1.89
CA SER A 89 9.21 8.21 3.16
C SER A 89 9.94 9.54 2.95
N PRO A 90 9.26 10.69 3.07
CA PRO A 90 9.86 11.98 2.80
C PRO A 90 10.90 12.33 3.87
N ASP A 91 11.93 13.10 3.49
CA ASP A 91 13.05 13.39 4.39
C ASP A 91 12.64 14.20 5.62
N GLN A 92 11.63 15.06 5.46
CA GLN A 92 11.09 15.89 6.53
C GLN A 92 10.26 15.08 7.56
N SER A 93 9.94 13.81 7.29
CA SER A 93 9.28 12.96 8.27
C SER A 93 10.13 12.75 9.53
N PRO A 94 9.52 12.72 10.72
CA PRO A 94 10.18 12.34 11.95
C PRO A 94 10.95 11.02 11.81
N VAL A 95 12.21 10.97 12.30
CA VAL A 95 13.09 9.80 12.19
C VAL A 95 12.41 8.53 12.73
N ARG A 96 11.69 8.65 13.86
CA ARG A 96 10.92 7.53 14.44
C ARG A 96 9.90 6.96 13.45
N LEU A 97 9.16 7.79 12.73
CA LEU A 97 8.19 7.33 11.73
C LEU A 97 8.91 6.64 10.57
N LYS A 98 9.97 7.25 10.02
CA LYS A 98 10.77 6.64 8.95
C LYS A 98 11.29 5.25 9.34
N MET A 99 11.79 5.10 10.56
CA MET A 99 12.25 3.81 11.08
C MET A 99 11.11 2.78 11.17
N VAL A 100 9.96 3.15 11.72
CA VAL A 100 8.79 2.25 11.84
C VAL A 100 8.31 1.79 10.46
N TYR A 101 8.21 2.69 9.49
CA TYR A 101 7.84 2.34 8.11
C TYR A 101 8.94 1.53 7.39
N ALA A 102 10.21 1.75 7.66
CA ALA A 102 11.26 0.90 7.11
C ALA A 102 11.17 -0.53 7.66
N ALA A 103 10.97 -0.67 8.98
CA ALA A 103 10.89 -1.97 9.67
C ALA A 103 9.62 -2.76 9.30
N THR A 104 8.48 -2.08 9.10
CA THR A 104 7.19 -2.73 8.81
C THR A 104 7.06 -3.18 7.34
N ARG A 105 7.92 -2.69 6.44
CA ARG A 105 7.83 -2.95 4.98
C ARG A 105 7.81 -4.44 4.64
N ALA A 106 8.66 -5.24 5.31
CA ALA A 106 8.73 -6.68 5.09
C ALA A 106 7.45 -7.40 5.55
N THR A 107 6.88 -6.98 6.68
CA THR A 107 5.62 -7.51 7.19
C THR A 107 4.47 -7.23 6.23
N LEU A 108 4.35 -6.00 5.72
CA LEU A 108 3.31 -5.66 4.75
C LEU A 108 3.44 -6.48 3.46
N LYS A 109 4.66 -6.60 2.89
CA LYS A 109 4.89 -7.46 1.71
C LYS A 109 4.51 -8.91 1.97
N LYS A 110 4.77 -9.45 3.17
CA LYS A 110 4.39 -10.81 3.54
C LYS A 110 2.86 -10.96 3.64
N GLU A 111 2.17 -10.01 4.24
CA GLU A 111 0.70 -10.00 4.34
C GLU A 111 0.02 -9.92 2.97
N LEU A 112 0.60 -9.16 2.02
CA LEU A 112 0.13 -9.11 0.64
C LEU A 112 0.29 -10.46 -0.08
N ARG A 113 1.37 -11.20 0.20
CA ARG A 113 1.56 -12.54 -0.38
C ARG A 113 0.66 -13.61 0.23
N LYS A 114 0.20 -13.43 1.47
CA LYS A 114 -0.60 -14.41 2.21
C LYS A 114 -2.09 -14.44 1.84
N SER A 115 -2.58 -13.53 0.99
CA SER A 115 -3.99 -13.60 0.57
C SER A 115 -4.21 -14.81 -0.35
N PRO A 116 -5.27 -15.59 -0.12
CA PRO A 116 -5.29 -17.02 -0.40
C PRO A 116 -5.35 -17.30 -1.90
N GLU A 117 -4.57 -18.29 -2.31
CA GLU A 117 -4.97 -19.18 -3.39
C GLU A 117 -6.43 -19.60 -3.13
N ARG A 118 -7.32 -19.23 -4.05
CA ARG A 118 -8.57 -19.94 -4.27
C ARG A 118 -8.45 -20.64 -5.61
#